data_AF-A0A498FZD2-F1
#
_entry.id   AF-A0A498FZD2-F1
#
_cell.length_a   1.000
_cell.length_b   1.000
_cell.length_c   1.000
_cell.angle_alpha   90.00
_cell.angle_beta   90.00
_cell.angle_gamma   90.00
#
_symmetry.space_group_name_H-M   'P 1'
#
loop_
_entity.id
_entity.type
_entity.pdbx_description
1 polymer ?
#
loop_
_entity_poly.entity_id
_entity_poly.type
_entity_poly.pdbx_seq_one_letter_code
_entity_poly.pdbx_strand_id
1 'polypeptide(L)'
;LIGNPPWDELKPYRTDFFPKYDTEFRSRPPNEKDKKVEELLETPEIAAEWEKFQRDKERQATYINQSGEYEYQTPSVEGQQVARTNDLSLLFFERVYDIVRDGGYVSQLLPGPFFNAAAGKDLRVHMLEESSVQHIIGFENNGIFKDIH
;
A
#
# COMPACT_ATOMS: atom_id res chain seq x y z
N LEU A 1 10.33 1.00 -18.37
CA LEU A 1 9.68 1.64 -17.21
C LEU A 1 10.62 1.54 -16.02
N ILE A 2 10.98 2.67 -15.42
CA ILE A 2 11.75 2.71 -14.18
C ILE A 2 10.84 3.34 -13.13
N GLY A 3 10.73 2.74 -11.94
CA GLY A 3 9.80 3.23 -10.92
C GLY A 3 10.16 2.86 -9.49
N ASN A 4 9.70 3.68 -8.55
CA ASN A 4 9.66 3.38 -7.13
C ASN A 4 8.19 3.55 -6.70
N PRO A 5 7.35 2.51 -6.83
CA PRO A 5 5.94 2.63 -6.46
C PRO A 5 5.78 2.98 -4.97
N PRO A 6 4.66 3.59 -4.58
CA PRO A 6 4.36 3.84 -3.17
C PRO A 6 4.31 2.53 -2.37
N TRP A 7 4.73 2.57 -1.11
CA TRP A 7 4.77 1.39 -0.22
C TRP A 7 3.69 1.42 0.87
N ASP A 8 2.75 2.37 0.77
CA ASP A 8 1.67 2.52 1.73
C ASP A 8 0.58 1.46 1.50
N GLU A 9 -0.18 1.18 2.55
CA GLU A 9 -1.43 0.45 2.44
C GLU A 9 -2.59 1.40 2.17
N LEU A 10 -3.58 0.94 1.41
CA LEU A 10 -4.83 1.66 1.20
C LEU A 10 -5.76 1.53 2.41
N LYS A 11 -5.38 2.22 3.49
CA LYS A 11 -6.14 2.27 4.74
C LYS A 11 -6.25 3.71 5.21
N PRO A 12 -7.36 4.10 5.85
CA PRO A 12 -7.45 5.42 6.46
C PRO A 12 -6.68 5.41 7.79
N TYR A 13 -5.35 5.51 7.75
CA TYR A 13 -4.59 5.64 8.99
C TYR A 13 -4.76 7.03 9.59
N ARG A 14 -4.95 7.05 10.91
CA ARG A 14 -5.01 8.28 11.69
C ARG A 14 -3.71 9.10 11.56
N THR A 15 -2.57 8.41 11.42
CA THR A 15 -1.24 9.00 11.21
C THR A 15 -1.03 9.65 9.85
N ASP A 16 -1.95 9.46 8.91
CA ASP A 16 -1.90 10.09 7.59
C ASP A 16 -2.76 11.36 7.57
N PHE A 17 -3.86 11.35 8.34
CA PHE A 17 -4.84 12.42 8.35
C PHE A 17 -4.59 13.47 9.43
N PHE A 18 -4.48 13.07 10.70
CA PHE A 18 -4.42 14.00 11.84
C PHE A 18 -3.16 14.88 11.94
N PRO A 19 -2.00 14.57 11.32
CA PRO A 19 -0.85 15.48 11.34
C PRO A 19 -1.12 16.89 10.79
N LYS A 20 -2.19 17.09 10.00
CA LYS A 20 -2.60 18.41 9.52
C LYS A 20 -3.22 19.31 10.61
N TYR A 21 -3.69 18.71 11.70
CA TYR A 21 -4.28 19.42 12.85
C TYR A 21 -3.41 19.35 14.11
N ASP A 22 -2.52 18.35 14.19
CA ASP A 22 -1.55 18.19 15.27
C ASP A 22 -0.22 17.72 14.70
N THR A 23 0.76 18.62 14.56
CA THR A 23 2.05 18.32 13.94
C THR A 23 2.85 17.26 14.69
N GLU A 24 2.59 17.06 15.98
CA GLU A 24 3.24 16.04 16.83
C GLU A 24 2.51 14.69 16.79
N PHE A 25 1.40 14.59 16.05
CA PHE A 25 0.52 13.42 16.11
C PHE A 25 1.27 12.11 15.87
N ARG A 26 2.25 12.09 14.96
CA ARG A 26 3.03 10.87 14.64
C ARG A 26 3.89 10.40 15.81
N SER A 27 4.53 11.32 16.53
CA SER A 27 5.43 11.03 17.65
C SER A 27 4.72 10.73 18.96
N ARG A 28 3.42 11.05 19.08
CA ARG A 28 2.65 10.77 20.30
C ARG A 28 2.58 9.26 20.62
N PRO A 29 2.60 8.89 21.91
CA PRO A 29 2.27 7.53 22.36
C PRO A 29 0.85 7.12 21.95
N PRO A 30 0.54 5.82 21.82
CA PRO A 30 -0.79 5.34 21.39
C PRO A 30 -1.96 5.92 22.19
N ASN A 31 -1.89 5.89 23.53
CA ASN A 31 -2.95 6.42 24.40
C ASN A 31 -3.17 7.93 24.22
N GLU A 32 -2.11 8.69 23.91
CA GLU A 32 -2.22 10.13 23.65
C GLU A 32 -2.79 10.41 22.27
N LYS A 33 -2.46 9.58 21.26
CA LYS A 33 -3.10 9.64 19.94
C LYS A 33 -4.60 9.44 20.05
N ASP A 34 -5.05 8.48 20.84
CA ASP A 34 -6.48 8.20 21.02
C ASP A 34 -7.21 9.40 21.62
N LYS A 35 -6.71 9.94 22.74
CA LYS A 35 -7.25 11.16 23.35
C LYS A 35 -7.25 12.35 22.39
N LYS A 36 -6.17 12.53 21.63
CA LYS A 36 -6.05 13.66 20.71
C LYS A 36 -7.01 13.53 19.53
N VAL A 37 -7.26 12.30 19.06
CA VAL A 37 -8.28 12.04 18.04
C VAL A 37 -9.67 12.39 18.58
N GLU A 38 -10.01 11.94 19.80
CA GLU A 38 -11.30 12.28 20.43
C GLU A 38 -11.48 13.80 20.53
N GLU A 39 -10.50 14.52 21.07
CA GLU A 39 -10.50 15.99 21.18
C GLU A 39 -10.68 16.67 19.81
N LEU A 40 -9.91 16.25 18.80
CA LEU A 40 -9.98 16.84 17.46
C LEU A 40 -11.33 16.58 16.78
N LEU A 41 -11.94 15.41 17.03
CA LEU A 41 -13.24 15.05 16.47
C LEU A 41 -14.42 15.74 17.16
N GLU A 42 -14.22 16.43 18.29
CA GLU A 42 -15.25 17.31 18.87
C GLU A 42 -15.53 18.52 17.96
N THR A 43 -14.57 18.91 17.10
CA THR A 43 -14.76 19.95 16.09
C THR A 43 -15.51 19.37 14.89
N PRO A 44 -16.76 19.81 14.59
CA PRO A 44 -17.59 19.17 13.56
C PRO A 44 -16.98 19.17 12.16
N GLU A 45 -16.23 20.21 11.80
CA GLU A 45 -15.53 20.32 10.52
C GLU A 45 -14.44 19.24 10.37
N ILE A 46 -13.63 19.04 11.43
CA ILE A 46 -12.58 18.02 11.45
C ILE A 46 -13.20 16.62 11.37
N ALA A 47 -14.29 16.37 12.08
CA ALA A 47 -15.01 15.11 12.02
C ALA A 47 -15.56 14.82 10.61
N ALA A 48 -16.20 15.80 9.97
CA ALA A 48 -16.70 15.65 8.61
C ALA A 48 -15.58 15.38 7.58
N GLU A 49 -14.43 16.05 7.73
CA GLU A 49 -13.26 15.80 6.90
C GLU A 49 -12.67 14.40 7.13
N TRP A 50 -12.63 13.93 8.38
CA TRP A 50 -12.14 12.59 8.72
C TRP A 50 -13.01 11.51 8.09
N GLU A 51 -14.32 11.62 8.25
CA GLU A 51 -15.25 10.68 7.61
C GLU A 51 -15.12 10.69 6.09
N LYS A 52 -14.94 11.88 5.48
CA LYS A 52 -14.73 12.00 4.03
C LYS A 52 -13.46 11.26 3.62
N PHE A 53 -12.36 11.45 4.35
CA PHE A 53 -11.10 10.75 4.10
C PHE A 53 -11.26 9.23 4.20
N GLN A 54 -11.99 8.73 5.20
CA GLN A 54 -12.30 7.30 5.33
C GLN A 54 -13.12 6.79 4.14
N ARG A 55 -14.19 7.50 3.76
CA ARG A 55 -15.04 7.14 2.61
C ARG A 55 -14.28 7.13 1.30
N ASP A 56 -13.37 8.09 1.08
CA ASP A 56 -12.59 8.17 -0.15
C ASP A 56 -11.60 6.99 -0.26
N LYS A 57 -10.98 6.58 0.86
CA LYS A 57 -10.13 5.38 0.91
C LYS A 57 -10.93 4.10 0.68
N GLU A 58 -12.11 3.99 1.29
CA GLU A 58 -13.01 2.85 1.10
C GLU A 58 -13.45 2.74 -0.36
N ARG A 59 -13.85 3.84 -1.00
CA ARG A 59 -14.20 3.86 -2.44
C ARG A 59 -13.07 3.38 -3.33
N GLN A 60 -11.83 3.79 -3.04
CA GLN A 60 -10.66 3.32 -3.78
C GLN A 60 -10.50 1.80 -3.61
N ALA A 61 -10.62 1.28 -2.39
CA ALA A 61 -10.52 -0.14 -2.12
C ALA A 61 -11.65 -0.92 -2.80
N THR A 62 -12.87 -0.41 -2.77
CA THR A 62 -14.00 -0.99 -3.51
C THR A 62 -13.71 -1.06 -5.00
N TYR A 63 -13.23 0.03 -5.60
CA TYR A 63 -12.86 0.04 -7.02
C TYR A 63 -11.81 -1.02 -7.33
N ILE A 64 -10.71 -1.07 -6.57
CA ILE A 64 -9.63 -2.03 -6.79
C ILE A 64 -10.16 -3.47 -6.71
N ASN A 65 -10.95 -3.77 -5.69
CA ASN A 65 -11.39 -5.15 -5.42
C ASN A 65 -12.58 -5.60 -6.30
N GLN A 66 -13.34 -4.68 -6.88
CA GLN A 66 -14.61 -5.01 -7.57
C GLN A 66 -14.66 -4.59 -9.04
N SER A 67 -13.72 -3.78 -9.53
CA SER A 67 -13.73 -3.34 -10.94
C SER A 67 -13.35 -4.44 -11.93
N GLY A 68 -12.69 -5.51 -11.48
CA GLY A 68 -12.11 -6.52 -12.36
C GLY A 68 -10.79 -6.07 -13.02
N GLU A 69 -10.32 -4.87 -12.69
CA GLU A 69 -9.12 -4.27 -13.26
C GLU A 69 -7.81 -4.71 -12.57
N TYR A 70 -7.92 -5.53 -11.52
CA TYR A 70 -6.80 -6.04 -10.74
C TYR A 70 -7.06 -7.52 -10.48
N GLU A 71 -6.49 -8.37 -11.33
CA GLU A 71 -6.69 -9.81 -11.33
C GLU A 71 -5.88 -10.51 -10.23
N TYR A 72 -4.71 -9.96 -9.87
CA TYR A 72 -3.79 -10.58 -8.93
C TYR A 72 -3.94 -10.10 -7.48
N GLN A 73 -4.95 -9.27 -7.19
CA GLN A 73 -5.19 -8.70 -5.85
C GLN A 73 -6.20 -9.47 -5.01
N THR A 74 -6.82 -10.51 -5.56
CA THR A 74 -7.74 -11.40 -4.86
C THR A 74 -7.15 -12.80 -4.72
N PRO A 75 -6.12 -13.00 -3.86
CA PRO A 75 -5.58 -14.33 -3.62
C PRO A 75 -6.65 -15.21 -2.97
N SER A 76 -7.05 -16.27 -3.67
CA SER A 76 -7.92 -17.30 -3.10
C SER A 76 -7.06 -18.33 -2.36
N VAL A 77 -7.33 -18.53 -1.07
CA VAL A 77 -6.81 -19.69 -0.33
C VAL A 77 -7.97 -20.67 -0.18
N GLU A 78 -7.84 -21.86 -0.77
CA GLU A 78 -8.88 -22.91 -0.72
C GLU A 78 -10.30 -22.42 -1.13
N GLY A 79 -10.38 -21.49 -2.09
CA GLY A 79 -11.66 -20.94 -2.57
C GLY A 79 -12.29 -19.86 -1.68
N GLN A 80 -11.64 -19.48 -0.57
CA GLN A 80 -12.07 -18.36 0.26
C GLN A 80 -11.31 -17.09 -0.09
N GLN A 81 -12.05 -16.00 -0.36
CA GLN A 81 -11.47 -14.68 -0.46
C GLN A 81 -11.06 -14.20 0.93
N VAL A 82 -9.77 -13.92 1.11
CA VAL A 82 -9.25 -13.33 2.35
C VAL A 82 -9.33 -11.81 2.21
N ALA A 83 -10.12 -11.16 3.06
CA ALA A 83 -10.12 -9.70 3.15
C ALA A 83 -8.71 -9.23 3.54
N ARG A 84 -8.06 -8.46 2.67
CA ARG A 84 -6.76 -7.83 2.91
C ARG A 84 -6.82 -6.34 2.62
N THR A 85 -6.00 -5.58 3.32
CA THR A 85 -5.68 -4.22 2.92
C THR A 85 -4.94 -4.25 1.58
N ASN A 86 -5.33 -3.42 0.63
CA ASN A 86 -4.61 -3.32 -0.63
C ASN A 86 -3.25 -2.63 -0.42
N ASP A 87 -2.17 -3.28 -0.83
CA ASP A 87 -0.81 -2.74 -0.80
C ASP A 87 -0.56 -1.99 -2.12
N LEU A 88 -0.26 -0.68 -2.05
CA LEU A 88 -0.12 0.12 -3.25
C LEU A 88 1.06 -0.32 -4.13
N SER A 89 2.13 -0.89 -3.55
CA SER A 89 3.27 -1.37 -4.32
C SER A 89 2.90 -2.53 -5.23
N LEU A 90 2.03 -3.42 -4.75
CA LEU A 90 1.54 -4.56 -5.52
C LEU A 90 0.60 -4.10 -6.64
N LEU A 91 -0.30 -3.15 -6.34
CA LEU A 91 -1.21 -2.58 -7.34
C LEU A 91 -0.46 -1.89 -8.48
N PHE A 92 0.55 -1.08 -8.13
CA PHE A 92 1.35 -0.38 -9.13
C PHE A 92 2.20 -1.33 -9.96
N PHE A 93 2.72 -2.40 -9.35
CA PHE A 93 3.48 -3.42 -10.06
C PHE A 93 2.59 -4.17 -11.06
N GLU A 94 1.36 -4.53 -10.68
CA GLU A 94 0.41 -5.18 -11.58
C GLU A 94 0.15 -4.37 -12.85
N ARG A 95 -0.04 -3.05 -12.73
CA ARG A 95 -0.25 -2.16 -13.87
C ARG A 95 0.92 -2.07 -14.84
N VAL A 96 2.11 -2.50 -14.43
CA VAL A 96 3.25 -2.58 -15.34
C VAL A 96 2.95 -3.56 -16.48
N TYR A 97 2.24 -4.66 -16.20
CA TYR A 97 1.90 -5.66 -17.21
C TYR A 97 1.03 -5.09 -18.33
N ASP A 98 0.10 -4.19 -18.01
CA ASP A 98 -0.80 -3.59 -18.99
C ASP A 98 -0.14 -2.47 -19.82
N ILE A 99 0.86 -1.78 -19.26
CA ILE A 99 1.39 -0.53 -19.81
C ILE A 99 2.67 -0.76 -20.62
N VAL A 100 3.45 -1.79 -20.28
CA VAL A 100 4.72 -2.06 -20.95
C VAL A 100 4.50 -2.83 -22.24
N ARG A 101 4.96 -2.27 -23.36
CA ARG A 101 4.95 -2.97 -24.65
C ARG A 101 5.86 -4.20 -24.64
N ASP A 102 5.58 -5.14 -25.55
CA ASP A 102 6.45 -6.28 -25.82
C ASP A 102 7.91 -5.87 -26.08
N GLY A 103 8.85 -6.61 -25.45
CA GLY A 103 10.28 -6.31 -25.48
C GLY A 103 10.68 -5.05 -24.70
N GLY A 104 9.76 -4.45 -23.94
CA GLY A 104 10.06 -3.38 -23.00
C GLY A 104 10.82 -3.87 -21.77
N TYR A 105 11.58 -2.97 -21.15
CA TYR A 105 12.34 -3.26 -19.93
C TYR A 105 11.70 -2.59 -18.73
N VAL A 106 11.67 -3.31 -17.61
CA VAL A 106 11.14 -2.82 -16.32
C VAL A 106 12.23 -2.89 -15.27
N SER A 107 12.36 -1.81 -14.50
CA SER A 107 13.16 -1.79 -13.28
C SER A 107 12.33 -1.11 -12.19
N GLN A 108 12.00 -1.84 -11.13
CA GLN A 108 11.25 -1.28 -10.01
C GLN A 108 11.93 -1.57 -8.67
N LEU A 109 11.90 -0.57 -7.80
CA LEU A 109 12.26 -0.72 -6.39
C LEU A 109 11.03 -1.11 -5.61
N LEU A 110 10.97 -2.36 -5.16
CA LEU A 110 9.81 -2.93 -4.47
C LEU A 110 10.12 -3.21 -3.00
N PRO A 111 9.12 -3.08 -2.10
CA PRO A 111 9.32 -3.37 -0.70
C PRO A 111 9.48 -4.89 -0.48
N GLY A 112 10.18 -5.27 0.59
CA GLY A 112 10.43 -6.68 0.93
C GLY A 112 9.21 -7.62 0.88
N PRO A 113 8.02 -7.20 1.36
CA PRO A 113 6.77 -7.96 1.23
C PRO A 113 6.45 -8.45 -0.19
N PHE A 114 6.84 -7.72 -1.24
CA PHE A 114 6.67 -8.20 -2.62
C PHE A 114 7.34 -9.55 -2.86
N PHE A 115 8.48 -9.82 -2.22
CA PHE A 115 9.27 -11.04 -2.45
C PHE A 115 8.89 -12.20 -1.54
N ASN A 116 8.47 -11.92 -0.31
CA ASN A 116 8.27 -12.96 0.72
C ASN A 116 6.82 -13.13 1.18
N ALA A 117 5.94 -12.17 0.93
CA ALA A 117 4.54 -12.27 1.38
C ALA A 117 3.70 -13.06 0.38
N ALA A 118 2.63 -13.67 0.90
CA ALA A 118 1.66 -14.41 0.11
C ALA A 118 0.91 -13.51 -0.91
N ALA A 119 0.67 -12.25 -0.58
CA ALA A 119 -0.05 -11.31 -1.45
C ALA A 119 0.68 -11.05 -2.78
N GLY A 120 2.02 -11.08 -2.81
CA GLY A 120 2.77 -10.93 -4.05
C GLY A 120 2.91 -12.22 -4.86
N LYS A 121 2.36 -13.36 -4.40
CA LYS A 121 2.61 -14.67 -5.03
C LYS A 121 2.24 -14.68 -6.51
N ASP A 122 1.01 -14.33 -6.83
CA ASP A 122 0.50 -14.50 -8.20
C ASP A 122 1.15 -13.47 -9.15
N LEU A 123 1.45 -12.27 -8.65
CA LEU A 123 2.29 -11.30 -9.36
C LEU A 123 3.69 -11.84 -9.66
N ARG A 124 4.35 -12.51 -8.71
CA ARG A 124 5.66 -13.12 -8.92
C ARG A 124 5.61 -14.29 -9.90
N VAL A 125 4.55 -15.10 -9.85
CA VAL A 125 4.35 -16.20 -10.82
C VAL A 125 4.20 -15.62 -12.22
N HIS A 126 3.32 -14.64 -12.42
CA HIS A 126 3.17 -13.96 -13.71
C HIS A 126 4.51 -13.35 -14.19
N MET A 127 5.26 -12.68 -13.31
CA MET A 127 6.58 -12.13 -13.64
C MET A 127 7.54 -13.22 -14.14
N LEU A 128 7.55 -14.41 -13.52
CA LEU A 128 8.46 -15.50 -13.87
C LEU A 128 8.04 -16.27 -15.12
N GLU A 129 6.73 -16.37 -15.38
CA GLU A 129 6.18 -17.16 -16.48
C GLU A 129 6.03 -16.34 -17.77
N GLU A 130 5.63 -15.07 -17.65
CA GLU A 130 5.30 -14.19 -18.79
C GLU A 130 6.39 -13.16 -19.10
N SER A 131 7.53 -13.20 -18.40
CA SER A 131 8.65 -12.28 -18.65
C SER A 131 10.03 -12.91 -18.46
N SER A 132 11.08 -12.21 -18.89
CA SER A 132 12.47 -12.62 -18.65
C SER A 132 13.09 -11.80 -17.53
N VAL A 133 13.23 -12.43 -16.36
CA VAL A 133 13.87 -11.80 -15.19
C VAL A 133 15.39 -11.82 -15.36
N GLN A 134 15.99 -10.64 -15.55
CA GLN A 134 17.44 -10.50 -15.69
C GLN A 134 18.16 -10.40 -14.35
N HIS A 135 17.59 -9.62 -13.42
CA HIS A 135 18.21 -9.31 -12.14
C HIS A 135 17.15 -9.18 -11.04
N ILE A 136 17.44 -9.75 -9.87
CA ILE A 136 16.75 -9.46 -8.61
C ILE A 136 17.84 -9.04 -7.63
N ILE A 137 17.78 -7.80 -7.15
CA ILE A 137 18.77 -7.22 -6.25
C ILE A 137 18.07 -6.89 -4.93
N GLY A 138 18.52 -7.52 -3.85
CA GLY A 138 18.04 -7.24 -2.50
C GLY A 138 18.86 -6.15 -1.82
N PHE A 139 18.19 -5.22 -1.15
CA PHE A 139 18.81 -4.22 -0.29
C PHE A 139 18.38 -4.49 1.15
N GLU A 140 19.33 -4.45 2.07
CA GLU A 140 19.07 -4.54 3.51
C GLU A 140 19.51 -3.24 4.19
N ASN A 141 18.62 -2.67 5.01
CA ASN A 141 18.95 -1.49 5.78
C ASN A 141 19.84 -1.90 6.96
N ASN A 142 21.13 -1.58 6.87
CA ASN A 142 22.10 -1.83 7.93
C ASN A 142 22.20 -0.67 8.95
N GLY A 143 21.15 0.15 9.07
CA GLY A 143 21.05 1.20 10.07
C GLY A 143 22.05 2.33 9.86
N ILE A 144 21.84 3.15 8.83
CA ILE A 144 22.66 4.37 8.62
C ILE A 144 22.14 5.53 9.49
N PHE A 145 20.84 5.54 9.78
CA PHE A 145 20.19 6.54 10.63
C PHE A 145 19.75 5.88 11.93
N LYS A 146 20.30 6.36 13.05
CA LYS A 146 20.05 5.80 14.38
C LYS A 146 18.57 5.83 14.81
N ASP A 147 17.80 6.72 14.20
CA ASP A 147 16.41 7.00 14.56
C ASP A 147 15.39 6.40 13.57
N ILE A 148 15.86 5.62 12.59
CA ILE A 148 14.99 4.91 11.62
C ILE A 148 15.20 3.42 11.84
N HIS A 149 14.27 2.80 12.58
CA HIS A 149 14.19 1.36 12.81
C HIS A 149 13.38 0.67 11.71
#